data_AF-A0A914NEW2-F1
#
_entry.id   AF-A0A914NEW2-F1
#
_cell.length_a   1.000
_cell.length_b   1.000
_cell.length_c   1.000
_cell.angle_alpha   90.00
_cell.angle_beta   90.00
_cell.angle_gamma   90.00
#
_symmetry.space_group_name_H-M   'P 1'
#
loop_
_entity.id
_entity.type
_entity.pdbx_description
1 polymer ?
#
loop_
_entity_poly.entity_id
_entity_poly.type
_entity_poly.pdbx_seq_one_letter_code
_entity_poly.pdbx_strand_id
1 'polypeptide(L)'
;MEMSTTSPDLKLRSLIDWQYYIERLNSCIQKIVTIPAALQGLPNPVPKVPHPQWLENKRKERVEMHIQPRITDLFKAWVYNETRPSLTRNLFRKFL
;
A
#
# COMPACT_ATOMS: atom_id res chain seq x y z
N MET A 1 22.84 -33.74 36.78
CA MET A 1 23.32 -32.78 35.75
C MET A 1 22.66 -33.18 34.45
N GLU A 2 21.49 -32.60 34.16
CA GLU A 2 20.73 -32.94 32.95
C GLU A 2 21.50 -32.45 31.72
N MET A 3 21.91 -33.39 30.87
CA MET A 3 22.38 -33.09 29.52
C MET A 3 21.16 -32.77 28.67
N SER A 4 20.82 -31.48 28.58
CA SER A 4 19.78 -31.00 27.67
C SER A 4 20.20 -31.32 26.24
N THR A 5 19.53 -32.28 25.61
CA THR A 5 19.62 -32.57 24.17
C THR A 5 18.96 -31.43 23.38
N THR A 6 19.53 -30.22 23.44
CA THR A 6 19.16 -29.16 22.50
C THR A 6 19.74 -29.56 21.17
N SER A 7 18.93 -30.24 20.35
CA SER A 7 19.32 -30.66 19.00
C SER A 7 20.00 -29.48 18.28
N PRO A 8 21.19 -29.68 17.68
CA PRO A 8 21.98 -28.60 17.09
C PRO A 8 21.19 -27.82 16.01
N ASP A 9 20.22 -28.47 15.36
CA ASP A 9 19.33 -27.88 14.37
C ASP A 9 18.47 -26.72 14.90
N LEU A 10 18.03 -26.80 16.17
CA LEU A 10 17.23 -25.74 16.79
C LEU A 10 18.07 -24.47 17.01
N LYS A 11 19.36 -24.62 17.33
CA LYS A 11 20.29 -23.49 17.52
C LYS A 11 20.58 -22.78 16.20
N LEU A 12 20.69 -23.52 15.10
CA LEU A 12 20.91 -22.95 13.77
C LEU A 12 19.68 -22.16 13.30
N ARG A 13 18.46 -22.71 13.48
CA ARG A 13 17.22 -22.00 13.11
C ARG A 13 17.05 -20.69 13.86
N SER A 14 17.49 -20.59 15.11
CA SER A 14 17.44 -19.33 15.88
C SER A 14 18.54 -18.32 15.52
N LEU A 15 19.65 -18.78 14.93
CA LEU A 15 20.77 -17.91 14.56
C LEU A 15 20.54 -17.18 13.24
N ILE A 16 19.75 -17.77 12.33
CA ILE A 16 19.48 -17.23 11.00
C ILE A 16 18.42 -16.12 11.08
N ASP A 17 18.69 -14.99 10.41
CA ASP A 17 17.69 -13.96 10.14
C ASP A 17 16.76 -14.42 9.01
N TRP A 18 15.67 -15.08 9.37
CA TRP A 18 14.66 -15.54 8.40
C TRP A 18 13.94 -14.39 7.72
N GLN A 19 13.81 -13.23 8.38
CA GLN A 19 13.09 -12.09 7.82
C GLN A 19 13.82 -11.56 6.58
N TYR A 20 15.16 -11.44 6.65
CA TYR A 20 15.99 -11.07 5.51
C TYR A 20 15.79 -11.98 4.28
N TYR A 21 15.77 -13.30 4.48
CA TYR A 21 15.61 -14.24 3.39
C TYR A 21 14.18 -14.28 2.84
N ILE A 22 13.17 -14.12 3.70
CA ILE A 22 11.76 -14.03 3.29
C ILE A 22 11.56 -12.79 2.39
N GLU A 23 12.11 -11.64 2.77
CA GLU A 23 12.01 -10.40 1.97
C GLU A 23 12.67 -10.54 0.60
N ARG A 24 13.84 -11.19 0.55
CA ARG A 24 14.57 -11.43 -0.69
C ARG A 24 13.82 -12.40 -1.60
N LEU A 25 13.26 -13.46 -1.04
CA LEU A 25 12.42 -14.41 -1.76
C LEU A 25 11.15 -13.74 -2.30
N ASN A 26 10.46 -12.95 -1.46
CA ASN A 26 9.27 -12.19 -1.87
C ASN A 26 9.59 -11.24 -3.03
N SER A 27 10.73 -10.54 -2.97
CA SER A 27 11.19 -9.66 -4.06
C SER A 27 11.45 -10.42 -5.37
N CYS A 28 11.98 -11.64 -5.28
CA CYS A 28 12.20 -12.50 -6.43
C CYS A 28 10.88 -12.99 -7.05
N ILE A 29 9.97 -13.50 -6.21
CA ILE A 29 8.63 -13.94 -6.61
C ILE A 29 7.85 -12.79 -7.26
N GLN A 30 7.95 -11.57 -6.72
CA GLN A 30 7.31 -10.40 -7.32
C GLN A 30 7.79 -10.14 -8.75
N LYS A 31 9.11 -10.10 -8.96
CA LYS A 31 9.70 -9.79 -10.27
C LYS A 31 9.40 -10.86 -11.32
N ILE A 32 9.42 -12.13 -10.94
CA ILE A 32 9.30 -13.25 -11.87
C ILE A 32 7.84 -13.65 -12.10
N VAL A 33 7.00 -13.58 -11.06
CA VAL A 33 5.67 -14.18 -11.08
C VAL A 33 4.57 -13.12 -10.94
N THR A 34 4.53 -12.38 -9.82
CA THR A 34 3.32 -11.62 -9.51
C THR A 34 3.20 -10.32 -10.32
N ILE A 35 4.31 -9.61 -10.59
CA ILE A 35 4.29 -8.38 -11.41
C ILE A 35 3.94 -8.71 -12.87
N PRO A 36 4.56 -9.71 -13.54
CA PRO A 36 4.15 -10.10 -14.89
C PRO A 36 2.68 -10.50 -14.98
N ALA A 37 2.19 -11.30 -14.03
CA ALA A 37 0.78 -11.69 -13.98
C ALA A 37 -0.16 -10.47 -13.90
N ALA A 38 0.15 -9.50 -13.04
CA ALA A 38 -0.66 -8.29 -12.90
C ALA A 38 -0.62 -7.41 -14.17
N LEU A 39 0.54 -7.27 -14.82
CA LEU A 39 0.65 -6.52 -16.08
C LEU A 39 -0.10 -7.18 -17.23
N GLN A 40 -0.27 -8.50 -17.18
CA GLN A 40 -1.09 -9.27 -18.11
C GLN A 40 -2.58 -9.28 -17.74
N GLY A 41 -2.98 -8.62 -16.65
CA GLY A 41 -4.37 -8.57 -16.19
C GLY A 41 -4.86 -9.86 -15.52
N LEU A 42 -3.95 -10.76 -15.14
CA LEU A 42 -4.28 -11.98 -14.40
C LEU A 42 -4.40 -11.68 -12.89
N PRO A 43 -5.25 -12.42 -12.15
CA PRO A 43 -5.27 -12.34 -10.70
C PRO A 43 -3.93 -12.80 -10.11
N ASN A 44 -3.58 -12.31 -8.92
CA ASN A 44 -2.33 -12.70 -8.27
C ASN A 44 -2.28 -14.22 -8.03
N PRO A 45 -1.36 -14.96 -8.67
CA PRO A 45 -1.25 -16.41 -8.50
C PRO A 45 -0.65 -16.81 -7.15
N VAL A 46 -0.01 -15.87 -6.43
CA VAL A 46 0.59 -16.12 -5.10
C VAL A 46 0.05 -15.11 -4.08
N PRO A 47 -1.14 -15.35 -3.48
CA PRO A 47 -1.78 -14.39 -2.57
C PRO A 47 -0.96 -14.04 -1.32
N LYS A 48 -0.05 -14.93 -0.89
CA LYS A 48 0.87 -14.69 0.24
C LYS A 48 1.87 -13.57 -0.02
N VAL A 49 2.15 -13.29 -1.30
CA VAL A 49 3.08 -12.24 -1.72
C VAL A 49 2.28 -11.18 -2.47
N PRO A 50 1.82 -10.11 -1.78
CA PRO A 50 1.06 -9.06 -2.42
C PRO A 50 1.90 -8.29 -3.44
N HIS A 51 1.22 -7.63 -4.39
CA HIS A 51 1.87 -6.72 -5.30
C HIS A 51 2.44 -5.50 -4.56
N PRO A 52 3.48 -4.85 -5.11
CA PRO A 52 3.94 -3.56 -4.59
C PRO A 52 2.83 -2.51 -4.61
N GLN A 53 2.84 -1.59 -3.63
CA GLN A 53 1.80 -0.56 -3.48
C GLN A 53 1.61 0.29 -4.75
N TRP A 54 2.70 0.66 -5.43
CA TRP A 54 2.64 1.44 -6.67
C TRP A 54 1.90 0.70 -7.79
N LEU A 55 2.01 -0.63 -7.85
CA LEU A 55 1.35 -1.46 -8.86
C LEU A 55 -0.13 -1.62 -8.52
N GLU A 56 -0.46 -1.79 -7.24
CA GLU A 56 -1.85 -1.89 -6.79
C GLU A 56 -2.61 -0.57 -7.00
N ASN A 57 -1.97 0.57 -6.71
CA ASN A 57 -2.55 1.90 -6.97
C ASN A 57 -2.83 2.07 -8.47
N LYS A 58 -1.85 1.75 -9.33
CA LYS A 58 -2.02 1.80 -10.80
C LYS A 58 -3.13 0.88 -11.30
N ARG A 59 -3.32 -0.28 -10.66
CA ARG A 59 -4.41 -1.22 -10.97
C ARG A 59 -5.77 -0.63 -10.61
N LYS A 60 -5.90 -0.03 -9.42
CA LYS A 60 -7.12 0.65 -8.97
C LYS A 60 -7.48 1.83 -9.88
N GLU A 61 -6.50 2.67 -10.22
CA GLU A 61 -6.68 3.77 -11.17
C GLU A 61 -7.22 3.28 -12.52
N ARG A 62 -6.71 2.17 -13.06
CA ARG A 62 -7.24 1.60 -14.30
C ARG A 62 -8.69 1.15 -14.17
N VAL A 63 -9.09 0.59 -13.04
CA VAL A 63 -10.49 0.21 -12.80
C VAL A 63 -11.37 1.46 -12.68
N GLU A 64 -10.91 2.48 -11.96
CA GLU A 64 -11.64 3.72 -11.71
C GLU A 64 -11.74 4.62 -12.95
N MET A 65 -10.74 4.62 -13.85
CA MET A 65 -10.78 5.38 -15.10
C MET A 65 -11.96 5.03 -16.01
N HIS A 66 -12.53 3.83 -15.88
CA HIS A 66 -13.69 3.40 -16.67
C HIS A 66 -15.03 3.79 -16.01
N ILE A 67 -15.01 4.49 -14.87
CA ILE A 67 -16.20 4.87 -14.13
C ILE A 67 -16.38 6.38 -14.27
N GLN A 68 -17.39 6.80 -15.03
CA GLN A 68 -17.81 8.20 -15.06
C GLN A 68 -18.32 8.58 -13.64
N PRO A 69 -17.71 9.56 -12.96
CA PRO A 69 -18.22 10.02 -11.67
C PRO A 69 -19.61 10.63 -11.85
N ARG A 70 -20.50 10.42 -10.87
CA ARG A 70 -21.83 11.02 -10.92
C ARG A 70 -21.70 12.54 -10.89
N ILE A 71 -22.47 13.20 -11.75
CA ILE A 71 -22.54 14.66 -11.83
C ILE A 71 -22.80 15.28 -10.44
N THR A 72 -23.64 14.64 -9.62
CA THR A 72 -23.92 15.06 -8.23
C THR A 72 -22.69 15.11 -7.34
N ASP A 73 -21.73 14.19 -7.53
CA ASP A 73 -20.53 14.13 -6.70
C ASP A 73 -19.49 15.18 -7.13
N LEU A 74 -19.47 15.55 -8.41
CA LEU A 74 -18.67 16.66 -8.92
C LEU A 74 -19.11 18.00 -8.33
N PHE A 75 -20.42 18.22 -8.16
CA PHE A 75 -20.96 19.47 -7.64
C PHE A 75 -20.91 19.60 -6.11
N LYS A 76 -20.77 18.51 -5.34
CA LYS A 76 -20.61 18.59 -3.87
C LYS A 76 -19.33 19.31 -3.43
N ALA A 77 -18.23 19.10 -4.16
CA ALA A 77 -16.95 19.76 -3.87
C ALA A 77 -17.07 21.29 -4.01
N TRP A 78 -17.93 21.76 -4.90
CA TRP A 78 -18.16 23.19 -5.12
C TRP A 78 -18.95 23.82 -3.96
N VAL A 79 -20.05 23.18 -3.53
CA VAL A 79 -20.87 23.65 -2.40
C VAL A 79 -20.07 23.74 -1.09
N TYR A 80 -19.15 22.80 -0.85
CA TYR A 80 -18.29 22.84 0.35
C TYR A 80 -17.37 24.07 0.38
N ASN A 81 -16.90 24.55 -0.78
CA ASN A 81 -16.01 25.71 -0.87
C ASN A 81 -16.74 27.05 -0.65
N GLU A 82 -18.04 27.11 -0.94
CA GLU A 82 -18.87 28.30 -0.67
C GLU A 82 -19.31 28.40 0.79
N THR A 83 -19.48 27.26 1.46
CA THR A 83 -19.87 27.22 2.89
C THR A 83 -18.72 27.46 3.87
N ARG A 84 -17.49 27.69 3.41
CA ARG A 84 -16.46 28.26 4.30
C ARG A 84 -16.84 29.72 4.55
N PRO A 85 -17.22 30.14 5.77
CA PRO A 85 -17.14 31.56 6.07
C PRO A 85 -15.68 31.94 5.82
N SER A 86 -15.46 32.83 4.86
CA SER A 86 -14.14 33.42 4.66
C SER A 86 -13.69 33.89 6.04
N LEU A 87 -12.65 33.26 6.59
CA LEU A 87 -12.03 33.78 7.80
C LEU A 87 -11.51 35.15 7.34
N THR A 88 -12.26 36.17 7.72
CA THR A 88 -12.13 37.54 7.28
C THR A 88 -10.66 37.92 7.20
N ARG A 89 -10.27 38.57 6.09
CA ARG A 89 -9.15 39.50 6.07
C ARG A 89 -9.37 40.57 7.15
N ASN A 90 -9.09 40.22 8.40
CA ASN A 90 -8.95 41.15 9.50
C ASN A 90 -7.47 41.15 9.90
N LEU A 91 -6.64 41.62 8.96
CA LEU A 91 -5.25 42.00 9.22
C LEU A 91 -5.07 43.52 9.32
N PHE A 92 -6.13 44.28 9.64
CA PHE A 92 -6.02 45.76 9.73
C PHE A 92 -6.77 46.44 10.88
N ARG A 93 -7.13 45.73 11.95
CA ARG A 93 -7.63 46.35 13.20
C ARG A 93 -7.25 45.57 14.46
N LYS A 94 -5.96 45.31 14.66
CA LYS A 94 -5.46 44.90 15.98
C LYS A 94 -4.16 45.57 16.43
N PHE A 95 -3.67 46.58 15.73
CA PHE A 95 -2.64 47.48 16.23
C PHE A 95 -2.85 48.85 15.56
N LEU A 96 -3.17 49.84 16.39
CA LEU A 96 -3.60 51.23 16.10
C LEU A 96 -5.10 51.39 15.78
#